data_AF-A0A101TRP8-F1
#
_entry.id   AF-A0A101TRP8-F1
#
_cell.length_a   1.000
_cell.length_b   1.000
_cell.length_c   1.000
_cell.angle_alpha   90.00
_cell.angle_beta   90.00
_cell.angle_gamma   90.00
#
_symmetry.space_group_name_H-M   'P 1'
#
loop_
_entity.id
_entity.type
_entity.pdbx_description
1 polymer ?
#
loop_
_entity_poly.entity_id
_entity_poly.type
_entity_poly.pdbx_seq_one_letter_code
_entity_poly.pdbx_strand_id
1 'polypeptide(L)'
;MWHPAADDRVLGSVCVDVRAGRYLSSLDALAETRGDFALRAHRSLVLASEAADSDLVERWLHEDPGPEAALMWARVAVLRALRAADAGDPRTEALERIALAACDRAAAAAPADPTPLVAKLAMARLHRLRDRAPRGLLTAPPGPWQLFAHILSLDPWHREAHHRFLACFFTRYGGSVTAAWDVAAFLGQRAPADSPLRLLPLVALVECYDPTQLLADRVWEQPQWRSTSLSIHRNWLPTVADYPFTPVLDLAYLAHALVMARCEEEARAVFTAMGPYASRMPWSVFGDPAAQLSRARRACGLPVPSA
;
A
#
# COMPACT_ATOMS: atom_id res chain seq x y z
N MET A 1 13.73 7.58 -10.12
CA MET A 1 14.04 6.16 -10.33
C MET A 1 13.40 5.24 -9.29
N TRP A 2 13.66 5.41 -7.99
CA TRP A 2 12.96 4.66 -6.93
C TRP A 2 12.75 5.57 -5.73
N HIS A 3 12.07 6.69 -5.95
CA HIS A 3 11.88 7.68 -4.89
C HIS A 3 10.57 7.39 -4.16
N PRO A 4 10.58 6.99 -2.88
CA PRO A 4 9.36 6.60 -2.18
C PRO A 4 8.38 7.76 -2.01
N ALA A 5 8.85 9.02 -2.05
CA ALA A 5 8.01 10.21 -2.03
C ALA A 5 7.34 10.55 -3.37
N ALA A 6 7.63 9.82 -4.45
CA ALA A 6 7.20 10.19 -5.80
C ALA A 6 7.48 11.68 -6.11
N ASP A 7 6.46 12.45 -6.49
CA ASP A 7 6.48 13.89 -6.76
C ASP A 7 6.12 14.77 -5.55
N ASP A 8 5.91 14.21 -4.36
CA ASP A 8 5.77 14.99 -3.12
C ASP A 8 7.14 15.60 -2.75
N ARG A 9 7.37 16.83 -3.23
CA ARG A 9 8.63 17.56 -3.03
C ARG A 9 8.88 17.91 -1.56
N VAL A 10 7.83 18.18 -0.79
CA VAL A 10 7.95 18.45 0.65
C VAL A 10 8.47 17.19 1.32
N LEU A 11 7.84 16.05 1.08
CA LEU A 11 8.28 14.77 1.62
C LEU A 11 9.70 14.41 1.18
N GLY A 12 10.07 14.69 -0.07
CA GLY A 12 11.44 14.51 -0.56
C GLY A 12 12.48 15.30 0.25
N SER A 13 12.20 16.57 0.56
CA SER A 13 13.07 17.39 1.41
C SER A 13 13.12 16.87 2.86
N VAL A 14 11.97 16.53 3.43
CA VAL A 14 11.87 16.04 4.82
C VAL A 14 12.62 14.72 5.00
N CYS A 15 12.63 13.84 3.99
CA CYS A 15 13.42 12.60 4.04
C CYS A 15 14.92 12.87 4.23
N VAL A 16 15.45 13.96 3.65
CA VAL A 16 16.86 14.35 3.83
C VAL A 16 17.13 14.74 5.30
N ASP A 17 16.20 15.48 5.91
CA ASP A 17 16.30 15.86 7.32
C ASP A 17 16.21 14.66 8.27
N VAL A 18 15.27 13.74 8.02
CA VAL A 18 15.12 12.51 8.81
C VAL A 18 16.39 11.67 8.78
N ARG A 19 16.99 11.47 7.59
CA ARG A 19 18.27 10.76 7.46
C ARG A 19 19.41 11.46 8.20
N ALA A 20 19.32 12.78 8.34
CA ALA A 20 20.25 13.58 9.12
C ALA A 20 19.88 13.67 10.62
N GLY A 21 18.89 12.90 11.08
CA GLY A 21 18.50 12.84 12.50
C GLY A 21 17.70 14.04 12.99
N ARG A 22 17.07 14.82 12.09
CA ARG A 22 16.23 15.97 12.42
C ARG A 22 14.75 15.65 12.21
N TYR A 23 13.92 15.91 13.23
CA TYR A 23 12.49 15.59 13.17
C TYR A 23 11.56 16.80 12.95
N LEU A 24 12.03 18.03 13.14
CA LEU A 24 11.15 19.22 13.10
C LEU A 24 10.41 19.37 11.77
N SER A 25 11.08 19.14 10.64
CA SER A 25 10.41 19.18 9.33
C SER A 25 9.42 18.03 9.13
N SER A 26 9.56 16.92 9.86
CA SER A 26 8.56 15.85 9.88
C SER A 26 7.33 16.21 10.69
N LEU A 27 7.50 16.94 11.80
CA LEU A 27 6.39 17.49 12.58
C LEU A 27 5.51 18.39 11.70
N ASP A 28 6.13 19.38 11.05
CA ASP A 28 5.41 20.33 10.19
C ASP A 28 4.74 19.61 9.02
N ALA A 29 5.49 18.76 8.30
CA ALA A 29 4.98 18.07 7.13
C ALA A 29 3.84 17.08 7.43
N LEU A 30 3.74 16.55 8.65
CA LEU A 30 2.62 15.72 9.09
C LEU A 30 1.48 16.55 9.67
N ALA A 31 1.76 17.65 10.37
CA ALA A 31 0.73 18.55 10.88
C ALA A 31 -0.10 19.16 9.73
N GLU A 32 0.53 19.47 8.60
CA GLU A 32 -0.13 19.94 7.37
C GLU A 32 -1.13 18.94 6.77
N THR A 33 -0.96 17.64 7.00
CA THR A 33 -1.84 16.62 6.41
C THR A 33 -3.07 16.32 7.28
N ARG A 34 -3.30 17.09 8.34
CA ARG A 34 -4.49 16.90 9.19
C ARG A 34 -5.76 17.14 8.36
N GLY A 35 -6.60 16.12 8.26
CA GLY A 35 -7.81 16.14 7.42
C GLY A 35 -7.62 15.57 6.01
N ASP A 36 -6.38 15.36 5.56
CA ASP A 36 -6.06 14.58 4.35
C ASP A 36 -5.39 13.26 4.74
N PHE A 37 -6.21 12.23 4.93
CA PHE A 37 -5.74 10.92 5.38
C PHE A 37 -4.91 10.20 4.30
N ALA A 38 -5.16 10.46 3.02
CA ALA A 38 -4.39 9.87 1.94
C ALA A 38 -2.94 10.40 1.95
N LEU A 39 -2.78 11.72 2.06
CA LEU A 39 -1.47 12.36 2.15
C LEU A 39 -0.77 12.02 3.47
N ARG A 40 -1.53 11.98 4.59
CA ARG A 40 -0.99 11.59 5.91
C ARG A 40 -0.46 10.16 5.90
N ALA A 41 -1.20 9.23 5.32
CA ALA A 41 -0.77 7.85 5.17
C ALA A 41 0.49 7.74 4.30
N HIS A 42 0.52 8.45 3.16
CA HIS A 42 1.69 8.49 2.28
C HIS A 42 2.94 9.02 2.97
N ARG A 43 2.89 10.24 3.53
CA ARG A 43 4.04 10.86 4.19
C ARG A 43 4.53 10.04 5.38
N SER A 44 3.62 9.62 6.27
CA SER A 44 4.01 8.86 7.46
C SER A 44 4.62 7.49 7.14
N LEU A 45 4.17 6.81 6.08
CA LEU A 45 4.78 5.56 5.63
C LEU A 45 6.22 5.74 5.15
N VAL A 46 6.44 6.76 4.32
CA VAL A 46 7.77 7.03 3.75
C VAL A 46 8.73 7.48 4.84
N LEU A 47 8.33 8.44 5.68
CA LEU A 47 9.16 8.92 6.79
C LEU A 47 9.50 7.80 7.78
N ALA A 48 8.56 6.91 8.07
CA ALA A 48 8.84 5.76 8.93
C ALA A 48 9.88 4.81 8.33
N SER A 49 9.88 4.62 7.01
CA SER A 49 10.92 3.82 6.34
C SER A 49 12.30 4.45 6.46
N GLU A 50 12.40 5.78 6.42
CA GLU A 50 13.66 6.50 6.58
C GLU A 50 14.14 6.52 8.03
N ALA A 51 13.23 6.57 9.00
CA ALA A 51 13.55 6.62 10.42
C ALA A 51 13.77 5.25 11.07
N ALA A 52 13.33 4.15 10.42
CA ALA A 52 13.25 2.82 11.03
C ALA A 52 14.56 2.28 11.61
N ASP A 53 15.71 2.70 11.09
CA ASP A 53 17.01 2.20 11.49
C ASP A 53 17.75 3.17 12.46
N SER A 54 17.03 4.12 13.07
CA SER A 54 17.54 5.13 14.01
C SER A 54 16.69 5.26 15.28
N ASP A 55 17.17 5.96 16.32
CA ASP A 55 16.39 6.28 17.53
C ASP A 55 15.61 7.61 17.42
N LEU A 56 15.52 8.18 16.22
CA LEU A 56 15.01 9.55 16.00
C LEU A 56 13.61 9.75 16.56
N VAL A 57 12.73 8.77 16.34
CA VAL A 57 11.32 8.89 16.68
C VAL A 57 11.08 8.67 18.17
N GLU A 58 11.87 7.83 18.83
CA GLU A 58 11.87 7.70 20.28
C GLU A 58 12.32 8.99 20.96
N ARG A 59 13.40 9.62 20.45
CA ARG A 59 13.86 10.93 20.95
C ARG A 59 12.82 12.01 20.73
N TRP A 60 12.25 12.10 19.52
CA TRP A 60 11.16 13.02 19.23
C TRP A 60 9.98 12.82 20.19
N LEU A 61 9.49 11.59 20.35
CA LEU A 61 8.36 11.29 21.25
C LEU A 61 8.64 11.69 22.71
N HIS A 62 9.90 11.60 23.15
CA HIS A 62 10.32 12.02 24.48
C HIS A 62 10.35 13.55 24.62
N GLU A 63 10.87 14.25 23.61
CA GLU A 63 11.02 15.72 23.61
C GLU A 63 9.69 16.45 23.39
N ASP A 64 8.86 15.95 22.48
CA ASP A 64 7.56 16.54 22.11
C ASP A 64 6.49 15.45 21.89
N PRO A 65 5.74 15.05 22.94
CA PRO A 65 4.83 13.89 22.90
C PRO A 65 3.48 14.16 22.19
N GLY A 66 3.49 14.88 21.07
CA GLY A 66 2.30 15.23 20.29
C GLY A 66 1.74 14.09 19.40
N PRO A 67 0.58 14.30 18.76
CA PRO A 67 -0.05 13.32 17.86
C PRO A 67 0.84 12.88 16.70
N GLU A 68 1.62 13.79 16.12
CA GLU A 68 2.56 13.49 15.03
C GLU A 68 3.71 12.58 15.49
N ALA A 69 4.30 12.84 16.65
CA ALA A 69 5.33 12.00 17.24
C ALA A 69 4.79 10.60 17.57
N ALA A 70 3.58 10.53 18.14
CA ALA A 70 2.92 9.26 18.44
C ALA A 70 2.63 8.45 17.16
N LEU A 71 2.13 9.10 16.10
CA LEU A 71 1.91 8.45 14.80
C LEU A 71 3.22 7.92 14.21
N MET A 72 4.29 8.73 14.23
CA MET A 72 5.59 8.29 13.72
C MET A 72 6.14 7.11 14.52
N TRP A 73 5.98 7.12 15.84
CA TRP A 73 6.39 6.01 16.68
C TRP A 73 5.62 4.73 16.35
N ALA A 74 4.30 4.83 16.17
CA ALA A 74 3.46 3.72 15.72
C ALA A 74 3.94 3.16 14.38
N ARG A 75 4.16 4.02 13.38
CA ARG A 75 4.61 3.60 12.04
C ARG A 75 5.98 2.92 12.07
N VAL A 76 6.95 3.48 12.79
CA VAL A 76 8.30 2.89 12.92
C VAL A 76 8.25 1.58 13.67
N ALA A 77 7.51 1.51 14.79
CA ALA A 77 7.37 0.28 15.56
C ALA A 77 6.71 -0.84 14.74
N VAL A 78 5.63 -0.54 14.01
CA VAL A 78 4.98 -1.48 13.09
C VAL A 78 5.94 -1.96 12.01
N LEU A 79 6.68 -1.04 11.36
CA LEU A 79 7.62 -1.42 10.31
C LEU A 79 8.72 -2.34 10.86
N ARG A 80 9.26 -2.06 12.04
CA ARG A 80 10.24 -2.92 12.72
C ARG A 80 9.68 -4.28 13.06
N ALA A 81 8.46 -4.36 13.61
CA ALA A 81 7.81 -5.62 13.92
C ALA A 81 7.58 -6.47 12.66
N LEU A 82 7.15 -5.86 11.55
CA LEU A 82 6.97 -6.54 10.27
C LEU A 82 8.31 -7.02 9.68
N ARG A 83 9.37 -6.19 9.71
CA ARG A 83 10.71 -6.58 9.27
C ARG A 83 11.26 -7.75 10.10
N ALA A 84 11.07 -7.71 11.42
CA ALA A 84 11.48 -8.77 12.33
C ALA A 84 10.74 -10.09 12.03
N ALA A 85 9.42 -10.03 11.83
CA ALA A 85 8.61 -11.19 11.47
C ALA A 85 9.02 -11.79 10.13
N ASP A 86 9.21 -10.94 9.11
CA ASP A 86 9.63 -11.38 7.76
C ASP A 86 11.05 -11.99 7.78
N ALA A 87 11.90 -11.60 8.73
CA ALA A 87 13.24 -12.14 8.95
C ALA A 87 13.30 -13.35 9.91
N GLY A 88 12.18 -13.74 10.55
CA GLY A 88 12.16 -14.80 11.57
C GLY A 88 12.91 -14.45 12.86
N ASP A 89 13.02 -13.16 13.20
CA ASP A 89 13.73 -12.69 14.39
C ASP A 89 12.99 -13.10 15.69
N PRO A 90 13.67 -13.69 16.70
CA PRO A 90 13.06 -14.06 17.97
C PRO A 90 12.44 -12.88 18.75
N ARG A 91 12.80 -11.64 18.42
CA ARG A 91 12.25 -10.42 19.04
C ARG A 91 10.88 -10.02 18.48
N THR A 92 10.37 -10.73 17.47
CA THR A 92 9.11 -10.40 16.79
C THR A 92 7.96 -10.14 17.76
N GLU A 93 7.70 -11.04 18.72
CA GLU A 93 6.60 -10.88 19.69
C GLU A 93 6.77 -9.66 20.60
N ALA A 94 8.00 -9.31 20.97
CA ALA A 94 8.27 -8.13 21.79
C ALA A 94 8.06 -6.84 20.99
N LEU A 95 8.57 -6.79 19.75
CA LEU A 95 8.39 -5.66 18.84
C LEU A 95 6.92 -5.46 18.47
N GLU A 96 6.17 -6.54 18.28
CA GLU A 96 4.73 -6.48 18.01
C GLU A 96 3.96 -5.87 19.19
N ARG A 97 4.26 -6.26 20.44
CA ARG A 97 3.63 -5.65 21.62
C ARG A 97 3.91 -4.16 21.72
N ILE A 98 5.15 -3.73 21.43
CA ILE A 98 5.54 -2.32 21.39
C ILE A 98 4.73 -1.59 20.31
N ALA A 99 4.66 -2.17 19.11
CA ALA A 99 3.93 -1.59 17.99
C ALA A 99 2.42 -1.48 18.26
N LEU A 100 1.81 -2.47 18.91
CA LEU A 100 0.40 -2.42 19.32
C LEU A 100 0.16 -1.27 20.31
N ALA A 101 0.98 -1.15 21.36
CA ALA A 101 0.89 -0.05 22.31
C ALA A 101 1.11 1.32 21.65
N ALA A 102 2.02 1.40 20.67
CA ALA A 102 2.27 2.61 19.92
C ALA A 102 1.07 3.02 19.05
N CYS A 103 0.47 2.06 18.33
CA CYS A 103 -0.75 2.30 17.56
C CYS A 103 -1.91 2.74 18.46
N ASP A 104 -2.09 2.11 19.61
CA ASP A 104 -3.17 2.47 20.55
C ASP A 104 -2.96 3.87 21.14
N ARG A 105 -1.72 4.24 21.50
CA ARG A 105 -1.37 5.60 21.92
C ARG A 105 -1.64 6.63 20.83
N ALA A 106 -1.23 6.36 19.59
CA ALA A 106 -1.42 7.25 18.47
C ALA A 106 -2.90 7.42 18.10
N ALA A 107 -3.68 6.34 18.13
CA ALA A 107 -5.13 6.38 17.91
C ALA A 107 -5.84 7.20 19.01
N ALA A 108 -5.40 7.08 20.27
CA ALA A 108 -5.95 7.89 21.36
C ALA A 108 -5.60 9.40 21.22
N ALA A 109 -4.41 9.72 20.70
CA ALA A 109 -3.98 11.10 20.49
C ALA A 109 -4.71 11.80 19.33
N ALA A 110 -5.18 11.04 18.32
CA ALA A 110 -5.95 11.56 17.19
C ALA A 110 -7.11 10.61 16.82
N PRO A 111 -8.23 10.59 17.57
CA PRO A 111 -9.29 9.59 17.37
C PRO A 111 -10.01 9.65 16.01
N ALA A 112 -9.97 10.82 15.35
CA ALA A 112 -10.56 11.00 14.02
C ALA A 112 -9.62 10.56 12.88
N ASP A 113 -8.34 10.31 13.18
CA ASP A 113 -7.34 9.90 12.19
C ASP A 113 -7.32 8.37 12.06
N PRO A 114 -7.66 7.80 10.89
CA PRO A 114 -7.59 6.36 10.68
C PRO A 114 -6.14 5.83 10.60
N THR A 115 -5.15 6.69 10.36
CA THR A 115 -3.77 6.30 10.03
C THR A 115 -3.13 5.37 11.07
N PRO A 116 -3.25 5.61 12.40
CA PRO A 116 -2.76 4.67 13.42
C PRO A 116 -3.46 3.31 13.39
N LEU A 117 -4.77 3.27 13.13
CA LEU A 117 -5.53 2.02 13.01
C LEU A 117 -5.13 1.24 11.75
N VAL A 118 -4.81 1.94 10.65
CA VAL A 118 -4.27 1.33 9.43
C VAL A 118 -2.88 0.73 9.67
N ALA A 119 -2.03 1.41 10.45
CA ALA A 119 -0.74 0.86 10.87
C ALA A 119 -0.94 -0.41 11.73
N LYS A 120 -1.90 -0.39 12.66
CA LYS A 120 -2.30 -1.58 13.45
C LYS A 120 -2.80 -2.71 12.56
N LEU A 121 -3.62 -2.41 11.55
CA LEU A 121 -4.16 -3.39 10.60
C LEU A 121 -3.07 -4.10 9.80
N ALA A 122 -1.97 -3.42 9.47
CA ALA A 122 -0.83 -4.04 8.79
C ALA A 122 -0.23 -5.22 9.58
N MET A 123 -0.32 -5.20 10.92
CA MET A 123 0.14 -6.27 11.79
C MET A 123 -0.88 -7.39 11.99
N ALA A 124 -2.13 -7.26 11.53
CA ALA A 124 -3.15 -8.30 11.69
C ALA A 124 -2.74 -9.65 11.05
N ARG A 125 -1.79 -9.61 10.09
CA ARG A 125 -1.18 -10.79 9.48
C ARG A 125 -0.26 -11.59 10.43
N LEU A 126 0.18 -11.00 11.55
CA LEU A 126 1.09 -11.63 12.52
C LEU A 126 0.32 -12.52 13.51
N HIS A 127 -0.73 -11.99 14.15
CA HIS A 127 -1.50 -12.70 15.18
C HIS A 127 -2.86 -13.25 14.68
N ARG A 128 -3.14 -13.15 13.37
CA ARG A 128 -4.33 -13.70 12.70
C ARG A 128 -5.64 -13.36 13.43
N LEU A 129 -6.04 -12.09 13.41
CA LEU A 129 -7.40 -11.72 13.86
C LEU A 129 -8.44 -12.50 13.05
N ARG A 130 -9.34 -13.22 13.73
CA ARG A 130 -10.32 -14.14 13.11
C ARG A 130 -11.76 -13.71 13.37
N ASP A 131 -12.05 -12.42 13.25
CA ASP A 131 -13.42 -11.95 13.32
C ASP A 131 -14.26 -12.62 12.23
N ARG A 132 -15.55 -12.79 12.51
CA ARG A 132 -16.49 -13.35 11.53
C ARG A 132 -16.65 -12.39 10.36
N ALA A 133 -16.55 -12.91 9.13
CA ALA A 133 -16.80 -12.15 7.92
C ALA A 133 -18.25 -11.63 7.84
N PRO A 134 -18.48 -10.47 7.21
CA PRO A 134 -19.83 -9.99 6.92
C PRO A 134 -20.54 -10.93 5.93
N ARG A 135 -21.88 -10.83 5.89
CA ARG A 135 -22.68 -11.58 4.90
C ARG A 135 -22.39 -11.06 3.49
N GLY A 136 -22.44 -11.96 2.51
CA GLY A 136 -22.31 -11.64 1.08
C GLY A 136 -20.97 -12.04 0.45
N LEU A 137 -19.97 -12.43 1.25
CA LEU A 137 -18.76 -13.10 0.75
C LEU A 137 -19.05 -14.59 0.49
N LEU A 138 -18.56 -15.12 -0.62
CA LEU A 138 -18.77 -16.51 -1.03
C LEU A 138 -18.06 -17.49 -0.09
N THR A 139 -16.85 -17.13 0.33
CA THR A 139 -15.96 -17.94 1.18
C THR A 139 -16.02 -17.52 2.65
N ALA A 140 -16.61 -16.35 2.94
CA ALA A 140 -16.75 -15.77 4.28
C ALA A 140 -15.47 -15.93 5.15
N PRO A 141 -14.29 -15.54 4.65
CA PRO A 141 -13.03 -15.88 5.30
C PRO A 141 -12.86 -15.06 6.59
N PRO A 142 -12.49 -15.68 7.72
CA PRO A 142 -12.24 -14.94 8.95
C PRO A 142 -11.05 -13.98 8.76
N GLY A 143 -11.09 -12.83 9.42
CA GLY A 143 -10.08 -11.78 9.25
C GLY A 143 -10.28 -10.62 10.23
N PRO A 144 -9.51 -9.53 10.11
CA PRO A 144 -9.60 -8.34 10.97
C PRO A 144 -10.81 -7.45 10.62
N TRP A 145 -12.00 -8.04 10.48
CA TRP A 145 -13.19 -7.37 9.96
C TRP A 145 -13.68 -6.23 10.87
N GLN A 146 -13.58 -6.37 12.19
CA GLN A 146 -14.01 -5.31 13.12
C GLN A 146 -13.08 -4.10 13.06
N LEU A 147 -11.77 -4.35 13.06
CA LEU A 147 -10.77 -3.29 12.91
C LEU A 147 -10.93 -2.56 11.58
N PHE A 148 -11.13 -3.32 10.49
CA PHE A 148 -11.36 -2.73 9.17
C PHE A 148 -12.66 -1.92 9.13
N ALA A 149 -13.76 -2.42 9.70
CA ALA A 149 -15.02 -1.68 9.77
C ALA A 149 -14.88 -0.35 10.52
N HIS A 150 -14.10 -0.31 11.60
CA HIS A 150 -13.80 0.93 12.31
C HIS A 150 -13.03 1.92 11.41
N ILE A 151 -11.99 1.47 10.71
CA ILE A 151 -11.26 2.32 9.76
C ILE A 151 -12.22 2.88 8.69
N LEU A 152 -13.10 2.06 8.14
CA LEU A 152 -14.07 2.48 7.13
C LEU A 152 -15.11 3.47 7.64
N SER A 153 -15.39 3.51 8.96
CA SER A 153 -16.26 4.54 9.53
C SER A 153 -15.59 5.92 9.62
N LEU A 154 -14.24 5.97 9.58
CA LEU A 154 -13.45 7.21 9.57
C LEU A 154 -13.14 7.66 8.14
N ASP A 155 -12.74 6.70 7.29
CA ASP A 155 -12.44 6.94 5.88
C ASP A 155 -12.82 5.70 5.03
N PRO A 156 -14.03 5.70 4.42
CA PRO A 156 -14.54 4.56 3.67
C PRO A 156 -13.70 4.15 2.46
N TRP A 157 -12.86 5.05 1.94
CA TRP A 157 -12.07 4.80 0.73
C TRP A 157 -10.56 4.84 1.01
N HIS A 158 -10.17 4.69 2.28
CA HIS A 158 -8.78 4.74 2.70
C HIS A 158 -7.93 3.72 1.96
N ARG A 159 -7.09 4.21 1.04
CA ARG A 159 -6.36 3.37 0.09
C ARG A 159 -5.46 2.34 0.77
N GLU A 160 -4.60 2.78 1.69
CA GLU A 160 -3.68 1.87 2.38
C GLU A 160 -4.44 0.79 3.16
N ALA A 161 -5.50 1.15 3.88
CA ALA A 161 -6.32 0.22 4.66
C ALA A 161 -6.82 -0.95 3.82
N HIS A 162 -7.35 -0.69 2.63
CA HIS A 162 -7.86 -1.73 1.74
C HIS A 162 -6.77 -2.69 1.28
N HIS A 163 -5.58 -2.17 0.92
CA HIS A 163 -4.44 -3.00 0.54
C HIS A 163 -3.91 -3.83 1.73
N ARG A 164 -3.80 -3.23 2.93
CA ARG A 164 -3.37 -3.96 4.15
C ARG A 164 -4.38 -5.03 4.56
N PHE A 165 -5.67 -4.73 4.47
CA PHE A 165 -6.74 -5.67 4.74
C PHE A 165 -6.70 -6.85 3.77
N LEU A 166 -6.65 -6.57 2.46
CA LEU A 166 -6.57 -7.62 1.43
C LEU A 166 -5.34 -8.52 1.64
N ALA A 167 -4.21 -7.94 2.02
CA ALA A 167 -2.98 -8.70 2.27
C ALA A 167 -3.15 -9.79 3.34
N CYS A 168 -4.05 -9.62 4.32
CA CYS A 168 -4.30 -10.63 5.36
C CYS A 168 -4.81 -11.97 4.80
N PHE A 169 -5.34 -11.98 3.57
CA PHE A 169 -5.90 -13.16 2.92
C PHE A 169 -4.96 -13.81 1.89
N PHE A 170 -3.78 -13.25 1.68
CA PHE A 170 -2.80 -13.85 0.76
C PHE A 170 -2.19 -15.13 1.34
N THR A 171 -1.86 -16.07 0.44
CA THR A 171 -1.31 -17.39 0.77
C THR A 171 -0.04 -17.31 1.60
N ARG A 172 0.86 -16.36 1.31
CA ARG A 172 2.10 -16.13 2.06
C ARG A 172 1.89 -15.77 3.54
N TYR A 173 0.68 -15.32 3.91
CA TYR A 173 0.31 -15.01 5.30
C TYR A 173 -0.68 -16.02 5.89
N GLY A 174 -0.86 -17.18 5.24
CA GLY A 174 -1.73 -18.25 5.71
C GLY A 174 -3.19 -18.13 5.25
N GLY A 175 -3.49 -17.24 4.30
CA GLY A 175 -4.77 -17.20 3.61
C GLY A 175 -4.86 -18.20 2.45
N SER A 176 -5.84 -18.01 1.56
CA SER A 176 -6.03 -18.84 0.38
C SER A 176 -6.32 -17.99 -0.85
N VAL A 177 -5.99 -18.52 -2.04
CA VAL A 177 -6.30 -17.88 -3.31
C VAL A 177 -7.78 -17.56 -3.42
N THR A 178 -8.66 -18.49 -3.04
CA THR A 178 -10.12 -18.29 -3.08
C THR A 178 -10.60 -17.19 -2.14
N ALA A 179 -10.05 -17.11 -0.92
CA ALA A 179 -10.39 -16.05 0.04
C ALA A 179 -9.89 -14.68 -0.43
N ALA A 180 -8.65 -14.60 -0.91
CA ALA A 180 -8.08 -13.36 -1.45
C ALA A 180 -8.92 -12.81 -2.61
N TRP A 181 -9.36 -13.69 -3.52
CA TRP A 181 -10.22 -13.30 -4.63
C TRP A 181 -11.59 -12.82 -4.21
N ASP A 182 -12.26 -13.57 -3.33
CA ASP A 182 -13.59 -13.23 -2.83
C ASP A 182 -13.57 -11.86 -2.11
N VAL A 183 -12.56 -11.63 -1.27
CA VAL A 183 -12.36 -10.33 -0.59
C VAL A 183 -12.03 -9.22 -1.59
N ALA A 184 -11.11 -9.44 -2.53
CA ALA A 184 -10.74 -8.42 -3.52
C ALA A 184 -11.93 -8.01 -4.40
N ALA A 185 -12.73 -8.99 -4.85
CA ALA A 185 -13.95 -8.74 -5.60
C ALA A 185 -14.99 -7.99 -4.74
N PHE A 186 -15.21 -8.43 -3.51
CA PHE A 186 -16.15 -7.79 -2.58
C PHE A 186 -15.82 -6.32 -2.34
N LEU A 187 -14.55 -5.99 -2.08
CA LEU A 187 -14.11 -4.61 -1.85
C LEU A 187 -14.12 -3.79 -3.14
N GLY A 188 -13.54 -4.33 -4.22
CA GLY A 188 -13.44 -3.66 -5.50
C GLY A 188 -14.80 -3.33 -6.10
N GLN A 189 -15.81 -4.19 -5.96
CA GLN A 189 -17.16 -3.95 -6.50
C GLN A 189 -17.88 -2.80 -5.78
N ARG A 190 -17.61 -2.60 -4.48
CA ARG A 190 -18.25 -1.58 -3.65
C ARG A 190 -17.62 -0.20 -3.81
N ALA A 191 -16.38 -0.11 -4.30
CA ALA A 191 -15.71 1.14 -4.55
C ALA A 191 -16.38 1.97 -5.66
N PRO A 192 -16.26 3.31 -5.65
CA PRO A 192 -16.63 4.17 -6.78
C PRO A 192 -15.93 3.75 -8.08
N ALA A 193 -16.53 4.04 -9.24
CA ALA A 193 -15.98 3.64 -10.54
C ALA A 193 -14.61 4.29 -10.84
N ASP A 194 -14.42 5.50 -10.34
CA ASP A 194 -13.23 6.35 -10.44
C ASP A 194 -12.24 6.15 -9.27
N SER A 195 -12.45 5.14 -8.43
CA SER A 195 -11.58 4.87 -7.27
C SER A 195 -10.41 3.94 -7.64
N PRO A 196 -9.20 4.17 -7.09
CA PRO A 196 -8.07 3.25 -7.24
C PRO A 196 -8.37 1.88 -6.63
N LEU A 197 -9.34 1.78 -5.71
CA LEU A 197 -9.74 0.52 -5.08
C LEU A 197 -10.37 -0.47 -6.07
N ARG A 198 -10.76 -0.02 -7.27
CA ARG A 198 -11.13 -0.92 -8.37
C ARG A 198 -9.97 -1.83 -8.80
N LEU A 199 -8.72 -1.51 -8.44
CA LEU A 199 -7.52 -2.32 -8.73
C LEU A 199 -7.37 -3.54 -7.83
N LEU A 200 -8.08 -3.65 -6.71
CA LEU A 200 -7.87 -4.75 -5.74
C LEU A 200 -7.94 -6.16 -6.37
N PRO A 201 -8.84 -6.46 -7.32
CA PRO A 201 -8.80 -7.73 -8.05
C PRO A 201 -7.50 -7.93 -8.85
N LEU A 202 -6.93 -6.88 -9.46
CA LEU A 202 -5.66 -6.99 -10.18
C LEU A 202 -4.47 -7.20 -9.22
N VAL A 203 -4.56 -6.63 -8.02
CA VAL A 203 -3.59 -6.89 -6.94
C VAL A 203 -3.65 -8.36 -6.53
N ALA A 204 -4.84 -8.89 -6.27
CA ALA A 204 -5.03 -10.31 -5.95
C ALA A 204 -4.53 -11.23 -7.07
N LEU A 205 -4.73 -10.84 -8.35
CA LEU A 205 -4.25 -11.59 -9.51
C LEU A 205 -2.74 -11.77 -9.51
N VAL A 206 -2.01 -10.69 -9.24
CA VAL A 206 -0.55 -10.71 -9.12
C VAL A 206 -0.11 -11.48 -7.88
N GLU A 207 -0.75 -11.24 -6.74
CA GLU A 207 -0.31 -11.81 -5.45
C GLU A 207 -0.61 -13.31 -5.33
N CYS A 208 -1.56 -13.81 -6.13
CA CYS A 208 -1.88 -15.23 -6.25
C CYS A 208 -1.28 -15.87 -7.51
N TYR A 209 -0.39 -15.16 -8.22
CA TYR A 209 0.28 -15.70 -9.39
C TYR A 209 1.20 -16.86 -8.99
N ASP A 210 1.10 -17.97 -9.74
CA ASP A 210 1.92 -19.15 -9.57
C ASP A 210 2.51 -19.53 -10.94
N PRO A 211 3.83 -19.29 -11.16
CA PRO A 211 4.48 -19.57 -12.44
C PRO A 211 4.52 -21.06 -12.79
N THR A 212 4.22 -21.95 -11.83
CA THR A 212 4.17 -23.40 -12.10
C THR A 212 2.87 -23.83 -12.79
N GLN A 213 1.85 -22.97 -12.79
CA GLN A 213 0.59 -23.25 -13.47
C GLN A 213 0.70 -23.04 -14.98
N LEU A 214 0.09 -23.97 -15.74
CA LEU A 214 0.03 -23.86 -17.19
C LEU A 214 -0.69 -22.57 -17.59
N LEU A 215 -0.06 -21.80 -18.49
CA LEU A 215 -0.59 -20.56 -19.04
C LEU A 215 -0.88 -19.48 -17.98
N ALA A 216 -0.18 -19.50 -16.84
CA ALA A 216 -0.33 -18.50 -15.78
C ALA A 216 -0.28 -17.06 -16.31
N ASP A 217 0.62 -16.77 -17.26
CA ASP A 217 0.78 -15.45 -17.87
C ASP A 217 -0.40 -15.04 -18.76
N ARG A 218 -1.17 -16.00 -19.31
CA ARG A 218 -2.32 -15.71 -20.18
C ARG A 218 -3.59 -15.36 -19.41
N VAL A 219 -3.57 -15.42 -18.09
CA VAL A 219 -4.76 -15.07 -17.29
C VAL A 219 -5.19 -13.63 -17.58
N TRP A 220 -4.27 -12.68 -17.70
CA TRP A 220 -4.59 -11.29 -18.01
C TRP A 220 -5.19 -11.07 -19.41
N GLU A 221 -4.94 -11.97 -20.36
CA GLU A 221 -5.53 -11.91 -21.70
C GLU A 221 -7.01 -12.33 -21.72
N GLN A 222 -7.51 -12.96 -20.65
CA GLN A 222 -8.92 -13.34 -20.55
C GLN A 222 -9.85 -12.11 -20.56
N PRO A 223 -11.02 -12.19 -21.22
CA PRO A 223 -11.90 -11.03 -21.43
C PRO A 223 -12.26 -10.26 -20.14
N GLN A 224 -12.46 -10.96 -19.03
CA GLN A 224 -12.80 -10.35 -17.74
C GLN A 224 -11.69 -9.45 -17.19
N TRP A 225 -10.42 -9.84 -17.31
CA TRP A 225 -9.28 -9.11 -16.76
C TRP A 225 -8.85 -7.97 -17.68
N ARG A 226 -8.93 -8.19 -19.00
CA ARG A 226 -8.78 -7.12 -19.99
C ARG A 226 -9.84 -6.04 -19.81
N SER A 227 -11.13 -6.42 -19.70
CA SER A 227 -12.23 -5.48 -19.48
C SER A 227 -12.10 -4.72 -18.16
N THR A 228 -11.72 -5.41 -17.07
CA THR A 228 -11.47 -4.78 -15.77
C THR A 228 -10.36 -3.73 -15.87
N SER A 229 -9.22 -4.07 -16.48
CA SER A 229 -8.08 -3.16 -16.64
C SER A 229 -8.45 -1.93 -17.49
N LEU A 230 -9.15 -2.13 -18.60
CA LEU A 230 -9.62 -1.03 -19.46
C LEU A 230 -10.67 -0.15 -18.78
N SER A 231 -11.56 -0.73 -17.95
CA SER A 231 -12.53 0.03 -17.16
C SER A 231 -11.82 0.96 -16.16
N ILE A 232 -10.82 0.44 -15.45
CA ILE A 232 -10.04 1.23 -14.49
C ILE A 232 -9.25 2.32 -15.20
N HIS A 233 -8.62 2.00 -16.34
CA HIS A 233 -7.97 2.99 -17.18
C HIS A 233 -8.92 4.13 -17.58
N ARG A 234 -10.15 3.80 -18.03
CA ARG A 234 -11.11 4.84 -18.46
C ARG A 234 -11.67 5.67 -17.33
N ASN A 235 -11.91 5.08 -16.15
CA ASN A 235 -12.64 5.73 -15.07
C ASN A 235 -11.74 6.37 -14.02
N TRP A 236 -10.61 5.74 -13.66
CA TRP A 236 -9.73 6.22 -12.59
C TRP A 236 -8.52 6.99 -13.10
N LEU A 237 -7.87 6.57 -14.20
CA LEU A 237 -6.67 7.27 -14.69
C LEU A 237 -6.87 8.79 -14.89
N PRO A 238 -8.01 9.28 -15.40
CA PRO A 238 -8.23 10.72 -15.55
C PRO A 238 -8.20 11.50 -14.23
N THR A 239 -8.57 10.87 -13.10
CA THR A 239 -8.61 11.54 -11.79
C THR A 239 -7.24 11.59 -11.11
N VAL A 240 -6.24 10.87 -11.62
CA VAL A 240 -4.89 10.82 -11.04
C VAL A 240 -4.20 12.19 -11.05
N ALA A 241 -4.53 13.05 -12.01
CA ALA A 241 -3.96 14.39 -12.10
C ALA A 241 -4.33 15.29 -10.91
N ASP A 242 -5.43 14.98 -10.21
CA ASP A 242 -5.93 15.76 -9.07
C ASP A 242 -5.35 15.27 -7.73
N TYR A 243 -4.49 14.24 -7.74
CA TYR A 243 -3.93 13.68 -6.52
C TYR A 243 -2.82 14.59 -5.97
N PRO A 244 -2.68 14.68 -4.62
CA PRO A 244 -1.60 15.45 -4.02
C PRO A 244 -0.20 14.84 -4.26
N PHE A 245 -0.15 13.57 -4.67
CA PHE A 245 1.05 12.86 -5.08
C PHE A 245 0.70 11.76 -6.09
N THR A 246 1.65 11.41 -6.95
CA THR A 246 1.50 10.34 -7.94
C THR A 246 1.33 8.98 -7.23
N PRO A 247 0.22 8.25 -7.46
CA PRO A 247 -0.05 6.94 -6.86
C PRO A 247 0.73 5.81 -7.56
N VAL A 248 2.06 5.84 -7.45
CA VAL A 248 3.00 5.00 -8.22
C VAL A 248 2.69 3.51 -8.13
N LEU A 249 2.34 3.01 -6.94
CA LEU A 249 2.06 1.59 -6.73
C LEU A 249 0.81 1.14 -7.52
N ASP A 250 -0.27 1.92 -7.48
CA ASP A 250 -1.51 1.60 -8.20
C ASP A 250 -1.34 1.68 -9.70
N LEU A 251 -0.65 2.72 -10.16
CA LEU A 251 -0.30 2.88 -11.58
C LEU A 251 0.57 1.72 -12.05
N ALA A 252 1.48 1.22 -11.23
CA ALA A 252 2.29 0.05 -11.57
C ALA A 252 1.46 -1.22 -11.71
N TYR A 253 0.46 -1.45 -10.83
CA TYR A 253 -0.48 -2.58 -10.98
C TYR A 253 -1.33 -2.46 -12.25
N LEU A 254 -1.86 -1.27 -12.54
CA LEU A 254 -2.65 -1.03 -13.75
C LEU A 254 -1.81 -1.21 -15.02
N ALA A 255 -0.62 -0.61 -15.07
CA ALA A 255 0.28 -0.70 -16.21
C ALA A 255 0.69 -2.15 -16.48
N HIS A 256 1.03 -2.89 -15.43
CA HIS A 256 1.33 -4.32 -15.55
C HIS A 256 0.17 -5.10 -16.13
N ALA A 257 -1.04 -4.92 -15.61
CA ALA A 257 -2.21 -5.64 -16.10
C ALA A 257 -2.52 -5.33 -17.58
N LEU A 258 -2.39 -4.06 -18.00
CA LEU A 258 -2.60 -3.66 -19.39
C LEU A 258 -1.51 -4.21 -20.33
N VAL A 259 -0.25 -4.23 -19.90
CA VAL A 259 0.85 -4.84 -20.67
C VAL A 259 0.61 -6.34 -20.83
N MET A 260 0.27 -7.05 -19.76
CA MET A 260 -0.02 -8.48 -19.80
C MET A 260 -1.28 -8.79 -20.63
N ALA A 261 -2.25 -7.86 -20.67
CA ALA A 261 -3.46 -7.99 -21.46
C ALA A 261 -3.30 -7.59 -22.93
N ARG A 262 -2.11 -7.18 -23.42
CA ARG A 262 -1.87 -6.67 -24.79
C ARG A 262 -2.69 -5.40 -25.12
N CYS A 263 -2.61 -4.44 -24.21
CA CYS A 263 -3.20 -3.09 -24.29
C CYS A 263 -2.09 -2.04 -24.18
N GLU A 264 -1.16 -2.04 -25.14
CA GLU A 264 0.07 -1.25 -25.08
C GLU A 264 -0.18 0.26 -25.13
N GLU A 265 -1.23 0.70 -25.82
CA GLU A 265 -1.61 2.12 -25.91
C GLU A 265 -2.11 2.65 -24.56
N GLU A 266 -3.01 1.93 -23.90
CA GLU A 266 -3.50 2.28 -22.57
C GLU A 266 -2.38 2.17 -21.53
N ALA A 267 -1.55 1.13 -21.61
CA ALA A 267 -0.38 1.00 -20.75
C ALA A 267 0.59 2.18 -20.90
N ARG A 268 0.80 2.68 -22.13
CA ARG A 268 1.62 3.88 -22.39
C ARG A 268 1.06 5.10 -21.67
N ALA A 269 -0.26 5.30 -21.69
CA ALA A 269 -0.90 6.41 -20.98
C ALA A 269 -0.65 6.32 -19.46
N VAL A 270 -0.80 5.12 -18.88
CA VAL A 270 -0.54 4.89 -17.44
C VAL A 270 0.92 5.14 -17.09
N PHE A 271 1.86 4.64 -17.89
CA PHE A 271 3.30 4.90 -17.67
C PHE A 271 3.69 6.37 -17.83
N THR A 272 2.96 7.12 -18.65
CA THR A 272 3.14 8.57 -18.81
C THR A 272 2.64 9.30 -17.57
N ALA A 273 1.45 8.95 -17.05
CA ALA A 273 0.91 9.50 -15.81
C ALA A 273 1.78 9.16 -14.59
N MET A 274 2.39 7.98 -14.55
CA MET A 274 3.34 7.58 -13.50
C MET A 274 4.66 8.35 -13.58
N GLY A 275 4.97 8.98 -14.72
CA GLY A 275 6.18 9.76 -14.92
C GLY A 275 7.47 8.93 -14.76
N PRO A 276 8.50 9.48 -14.08
CA PRO A 276 9.81 8.82 -13.89
C PRO A 276 9.86 7.90 -12.66
N TYR A 277 8.74 7.72 -11.96
CA TYR A 277 8.68 6.94 -10.73
C TYR A 277 8.45 5.46 -11.02
N ALA A 278 8.85 4.60 -10.08
CA ALA A 278 8.74 3.16 -10.20
C ALA A 278 8.37 2.52 -8.87
N SER A 279 7.69 1.37 -8.95
CA SER A 279 7.36 0.49 -7.83
C SER A 279 7.86 -0.92 -8.11
N ARG A 280 8.26 -1.66 -7.06
CA ARG A 280 8.87 -2.98 -7.20
C ARG A 280 7.79 -3.99 -7.52
N MET A 281 6.70 -3.92 -6.77
CA MET A 281 5.45 -4.57 -7.12
C MET A 281 4.76 -3.82 -8.26
N PRO A 282 4.10 -4.51 -9.20
CA PRO A 282 3.93 -5.97 -9.25
C PRO A 282 5.13 -6.73 -9.84
N TRP A 283 6.06 -6.03 -10.48
CA TRP A 283 7.11 -6.60 -11.32
C TRP A 283 7.99 -7.65 -10.65
N SER A 284 8.25 -7.51 -9.34
CA SER A 284 9.07 -8.45 -8.57
C SER A 284 8.49 -9.87 -8.49
N VAL A 285 7.20 -10.05 -8.75
CA VAL A 285 6.57 -11.39 -8.83
C VAL A 285 7.01 -12.13 -10.10
N PHE A 286 7.38 -11.40 -11.16
CA PHE A 286 7.68 -11.94 -12.48
C PHE A 286 9.19 -11.96 -12.79
N GLY A 287 10.05 -11.64 -11.82
CA GLY A 287 11.51 -11.61 -11.96
C GLY A 287 12.12 -10.32 -11.42
N ASP A 288 13.30 -9.94 -11.94
CA ASP A 288 13.94 -8.69 -11.54
C ASP A 288 13.04 -7.47 -11.88
N PRO A 289 12.62 -6.67 -10.88
CA PRO A 289 11.62 -5.64 -11.08
C PRO A 289 12.09 -4.53 -12.04
N ALA A 290 13.38 -4.16 -12.00
CA ALA A 290 13.92 -3.13 -12.88
C ALA A 290 13.94 -3.60 -14.35
N ALA A 291 14.39 -4.83 -14.59
CA ALA A 291 14.40 -5.44 -15.90
C ALA A 291 12.97 -5.62 -16.47
N GLN A 292 12.02 -6.07 -15.66
CA GLN A 292 10.63 -6.25 -16.06
C GLN A 292 9.95 -4.91 -16.39
N LEU A 293 10.10 -3.89 -15.54
CA LEU A 293 9.59 -2.54 -15.82
C LEU A 293 10.20 -1.96 -17.10
N SER A 294 11.51 -2.14 -17.29
CA SER A 294 12.23 -1.66 -18.49
C SER A 294 11.74 -2.35 -19.77
N ARG A 295 11.40 -3.65 -19.69
CA ARG A 295 10.81 -4.39 -20.81
C ARG A 295 9.40 -3.88 -21.12
N ALA A 296 8.57 -3.70 -20.10
CA ALA A 296 7.21 -3.21 -20.24
C ALA A 296 7.17 -1.80 -20.86
N ARG A 297 8.01 -0.87 -20.40
CA ARG A 297 8.09 0.48 -20.97
C ARG A 297 8.56 0.48 -22.42
N ARG A 298 9.53 -0.38 -22.78
CA ARG A 298 9.97 -0.54 -24.18
C ARG A 298 8.86 -1.09 -25.07
N ALA A 299 8.08 -2.06 -24.61
CA ALA A 299 6.93 -2.57 -25.35
C ALA A 299 5.89 -1.47 -25.62
N CYS A 300 5.76 -0.52 -24.68
CA CYS A 300 4.94 0.68 -24.84
C CYS A 300 5.63 1.82 -25.61
N GLY A 301 6.83 1.65 -26.16
CA GLY A 301 7.53 2.71 -26.90
C GLY A 301 8.00 3.89 -26.02
N LEU A 302 8.17 3.68 -24.72
CA LEU A 302 8.65 4.69 -23.77
C LEU A 302 10.12 4.47 -23.42
N PRO A 303 10.86 5.55 -23.08
CA PRO A 303 12.23 5.42 -22.61
C PRO A 303 12.28 4.63 -21.30
N VAL A 304 13.39 3.92 -21.12
CA VAL A 304 13.72 3.26 -19.87
C VAL A 304 14.05 4.34 -18.82
N PRO A 305 13.47 4.28 -17.61
CA PRO A 305 13.85 5.18 -16.53
C PRO A 305 15.37 5.06 -16.31
N SER A 306 16.09 6.18 -16.18
CA SER A 306 17.55 6.18 -15.95
C SER A 306 17.87 5.81 -14.50
N ALA A 307 18.71 4.78 -14.30
CA ALA A 307 19.05 4.15 -13.01
C ALA A 307 19.37 5.16 -11.90
#